data_AF-A0A3P7QKA8-F1
#
_entry.id   AF-A0A3P7QKA8-F1
#
_cell.length_a   1.000
_cell.length_b   1.000
_cell.length_c   1.000
_cell.angle_alpha   90.00
_cell.angle_beta   90.00
_cell.angle_gamma   90.00
#
_symmetry.space_group_name_H-M   'P 1'
#
loop_
_entity.id
_entity.type
_entity.pdbx_description
1 polymer ?
#
loop_
_entity_poly.entity_id
_entity_poly.type
_entity_poly.pdbx_seq_one_letter_code
_entity_poly.pdbx_strand_id
1 'polypeptide(L)'
;MPRSNRNAFSIGIVCVFVIVCMYLYRSIDTRTSTDLLKNEKTIANMKMNIDQLQNILNDNRQEIAELKKKVADAEQKENEVYDEKAEAQKALEKKVEQIAGDADHKAVEEEEKAVVPEPRGKVGVVHDFLHRTTTKSTSPVCQLRKDYVNSKTEVQMLDLYEVEPFDNPDGGVWKQGWEITYDKDK
;
A
#
# COMPACT_ATOMS: atom_id res chain seq x y z
N MET A 1 -56.01 69.42 -20.01
CA MET A 1 -55.62 68.88 -18.68
C MET A 1 -54.61 69.81 -18.03
N PRO A 2 -54.79 70.20 -16.76
CA PRO A 2 -53.99 71.26 -16.13
C PRO A 2 -52.54 70.82 -15.97
N ARG A 3 -51.60 71.69 -16.37
CA ARG A 3 -50.13 71.47 -16.31
C ARG A 3 -49.64 70.96 -14.94
N SER A 4 -50.33 71.32 -13.86
CA SER A 4 -50.01 70.90 -12.49
C SER A 4 -50.07 69.38 -12.28
N ASN A 5 -51.13 68.72 -12.78
CA ASN A 5 -51.31 67.27 -12.59
C ASN A 5 -50.28 66.43 -13.37
N ARG A 6 -49.81 66.95 -14.51
CA ARG A 6 -48.76 66.31 -15.32
C ARG A 6 -47.39 66.35 -14.64
N ASN A 7 -47.08 67.43 -13.93
CA ASN A 7 -45.82 67.56 -13.19
C ASN A 7 -45.83 66.66 -11.94
N ALA A 8 -46.95 66.58 -11.22
CA ALA A 8 -47.11 65.68 -10.09
C ALA A 8 -46.97 64.19 -10.49
N PHE A 9 -47.56 63.79 -11.61
CA PHE A 9 -47.43 62.43 -12.14
C PHE A 9 -45.99 62.10 -12.56
N SER A 10 -45.31 63.06 -13.20
CA SER A 10 -43.89 62.94 -13.57
C SER A 10 -42.98 62.76 -12.35
N ILE A 11 -43.20 63.54 -11.29
CA ILE A 11 -42.45 63.44 -10.03
C ILE A 11 -42.65 62.06 -9.38
N GLY A 12 -43.90 61.56 -9.33
CA GLY A 12 -44.20 60.23 -8.79
C GLY A 12 -43.45 59.11 -9.53
N ILE A 13 -43.40 59.17 -10.86
CA ILE A 13 -42.68 58.19 -11.69
C ILE A 13 -41.17 58.23 -11.40
N VAL A 14 -40.58 59.42 -11.29
CA VAL A 14 -39.16 59.57 -10.95
C VAL A 14 -38.85 59.03 -9.54
N CYS A 15 -39.71 59.28 -8.56
CA CYS A 15 -39.53 58.73 -7.21
C CYS A 15 -39.57 57.20 -7.20
N VAL A 16 -40.52 56.58 -7.90
CA VAL A 16 -40.58 55.11 -8.01
C VAL A 16 -39.34 54.56 -8.71
N PHE A 17 -38.89 55.22 -9.78
CA PHE A 17 -37.66 54.83 -10.47
C PHE A 17 -36.43 54.87 -9.56
N VAL A 18 -36.26 55.94 -8.76
CA VAL A 18 -35.15 56.06 -7.81
C VAL A 18 -35.22 54.98 -6.73
N ILE A 19 -36.41 54.66 -6.21
CA ILE A 19 -36.59 53.59 -5.21
C ILE A 19 -36.21 52.22 -5.79
N VAL A 20 -36.66 51.92 -7.02
CA VAL A 20 -36.31 50.68 -7.71
C VAL A 20 -34.81 50.60 -7.97
N CYS A 21 -34.17 51.68 -8.42
CA CYS A 21 -32.72 51.74 -8.62
C CYS A 21 -31.95 51.51 -7.30
N MET A 22 -32.39 52.10 -6.19
CA MET A 22 -31.81 51.87 -4.86
C MET A 22 -31.93 50.40 -4.43
N TYR A 23 -33.08 49.77 -4.67
CA TYR A 23 -33.30 48.36 -4.35
C TYR A 23 -32.43 47.43 -5.19
N LEU A 24 -32.34 47.68 -6.50
CA LEU A 24 -31.48 46.91 -7.41
C LEU A 24 -30.01 47.08 -7.08
N TYR A 25 -29.55 48.31 -6.76
CA TYR A 25 -28.19 48.58 -6.34
C TYR A 25 -27.81 47.77 -5.08
N ARG A 26 -28.67 47.80 -4.05
CA ARG A 26 -28.49 47.00 -2.82
C ARG A 26 -28.46 45.49 -3.11
N SER A 27 -29.30 45.00 -4.03
CA SER A 27 -29.32 43.59 -4.40
C SER A 27 -28.08 43.14 -5.17
N ILE A 28 -27.49 43.99 -6.01
CA ILE A 28 -26.28 43.67 -6.79
C ILE A 28 -25.04 43.75 -5.89
N ASP A 29 -24.95 44.79 -5.07
CA ASP A 29 -23.81 45.03 -4.17
C ASP A 29 -23.68 43.91 -3.10
N THR A 30 -24.80 43.47 -2.54
CA THR A 30 -24.82 42.34 -1.59
C THR A 30 -24.41 41.02 -2.25
N ARG A 31 -24.91 40.71 -3.45
CA ARG A 31 -24.49 39.51 -4.19
C ARG A 31 -22.99 39.53 -4.48
N THR A 32 -22.49 40.66 -4.99
CA THR A 32 -21.07 40.84 -5.34
C THR A 32 -20.17 40.65 -4.12
N SER A 33 -20.54 41.24 -2.98
CA SER A 33 -19.81 41.09 -1.72
C SER A 33 -19.84 39.66 -1.18
N THR A 34 -20.98 38.97 -1.29
CA THR A 34 -21.08 37.56 -0.86
C THR A 34 -20.25 36.62 -1.71
N ASP A 35 -20.19 36.85 -3.02
CA ASP A 35 -19.40 36.01 -3.94
C ASP A 35 -17.90 36.28 -3.77
N LEU A 36 -17.50 37.53 -3.53
CA LEU A 36 -16.11 37.87 -3.21
C LEU A 36 -15.64 37.19 -1.91
N LEU A 37 -16.47 37.20 -0.87
CA LEU A 37 -16.16 36.52 0.41
C LEU A 37 -16.09 34.99 0.25
N LYS A 38 -16.97 34.38 -0.57
CA LYS A 38 -16.89 32.95 -0.88
C LYS A 38 -15.60 32.60 -1.61
N ASN A 39 -15.22 33.42 -2.59
CA ASN A 39 -13.99 33.24 -3.34
C ASN A 39 -12.76 33.38 -2.43
N GLU A 40 -12.74 34.37 -1.54
CA GLU A 40 -11.67 34.56 -0.56
C GLU A 40 -11.52 33.34 0.37
N LYS A 41 -12.64 32.83 0.92
CA LYS A 41 -12.64 31.61 1.74
C LYS A 41 -12.14 30.40 0.96
N THR A 42 -12.53 30.28 -0.31
CA THR A 42 -12.10 29.19 -1.19
C THR A 42 -10.60 29.26 -1.43
N ILE A 43 -10.07 30.45 -1.72
CA ILE A 43 -8.63 30.69 -1.92
C ILE A 43 -7.86 30.39 -0.63
N ALA A 44 -8.36 30.82 0.53
CA ALA A 44 -7.72 30.54 1.82
C ALA A 44 -7.67 29.03 2.11
N ASN A 45 -8.76 28.31 1.83
CA ASN A 45 -8.80 26.86 2.00
C ASN A 45 -7.85 26.14 1.03
N MET A 46 -7.82 26.56 -0.23
CA MET A 46 -6.88 26.00 -1.21
C MET A 46 -5.43 26.26 -0.81
N LYS A 47 -5.11 27.45 -0.29
CA LYS A 47 -3.78 27.77 0.23
C LYS A 47 -3.39 26.85 1.39
N MET A 48 -4.27 26.66 2.35
CA MET A 48 -4.04 25.74 3.47
C MET A 48 -3.78 24.31 2.98
N ASN A 49 -4.55 23.82 2.01
CA ASN A 49 -4.35 22.49 1.44
C ASN A 49 -2.99 22.37 0.72
N ILE A 50 -2.59 23.41 -0.01
CA ILE A 50 -1.27 23.46 -0.67
C ILE A 50 -0.15 23.40 0.36
N ASP A 51 -0.23 24.18 1.43
CA ASP A 51 0.78 24.20 2.51
C ASP A 51 0.87 22.81 3.19
N GLN A 52 -0.27 22.16 3.44
CA GLN A 52 -0.31 20.80 3.98
C GLN A 52 0.34 19.79 3.04
N LEU A 53 0.05 19.84 1.74
CA LEU A 53 0.66 18.95 0.76
C LEU A 53 2.16 19.17 0.62
N GLN A 54 2.62 20.42 0.71
CA GLN A 54 4.05 20.74 0.70
C GLN A 54 4.77 20.15 1.93
N ASN A 55 4.16 20.21 3.10
CA ASN A 55 4.72 19.60 4.31
C ASN A 55 4.81 18.07 4.16
N ILE A 56 3.73 17.41 3.74
CA ILE A 56 3.72 15.95 3.51
C ILE A 56 4.78 15.54 2.49
N LEU A 57 4.94 16.30 1.39
CA LEU A 57 5.97 16.03 0.39
C LEU A 57 7.38 16.17 0.94
N ASN A 58 7.63 17.12 1.84
CA ASN A 58 8.92 17.30 2.49
C ASN A 58 9.21 16.18 3.49
N ASP A 59 8.23 15.79 4.28
CA ASP A 59 8.36 14.67 5.24
C ASP A 59 8.63 13.36 4.49
N ASN A 60 7.85 13.05 3.46
CA ASN A 60 8.07 11.88 2.61
C ASN A 60 9.47 11.88 1.97
N ARG A 61 9.97 13.05 1.55
CA ARG A 61 11.33 13.17 1.00
C ARG A 61 12.39 12.79 2.05
N GLN A 62 12.21 13.22 3.30
CA GLN A 62 13.12 12.88 4.40
C GLN A 62 13.07 11.39 4.71
N GLU A 63 11.87 10.81 4.84
CA GLU A 63 11.69 9.38 5.09
C GLU A 63 12.35 8.52 3.99
N ILE A 64 12.16 8.89 2.72
CA ILE A 64 12.80 8.18 1.60
C ILE A 64 14.33 8.28 1.69
N ALA A 65 14.88 9.42 2.09
CA ALA A 65 16.33 9.57 2.25
C ALA A 65 16.87 8.67 3.38
N GLU A 66 16.15 8.57 4.50
CA GLU A 66 16.51 7.68 5.60
C GLU A 66 16.41 6.21 5.21
N LEU A 67 15.34 5.82 4.51
CA LEU A 67 15.16 4.45 4.01
C LEU A 67 16.28 4.08 3.04
N LYS A 68 16.63 4.97 2.11
CA LYS A 68 17.76 4.74 1.18
C LYS A 68 19.08 4.51 1.92
N LYS A 69 19.33 5.25 3.01
CA LYS A 69 20.52 5.04 3.84
C LYS A 69 20.49 3.66 4.50
N LYS A 70 19.36 3.27 5.11
CA LYS A 70 19.22 1.96 5.76
C LYS A 70 19.38 0.80 4.77
N VAL A 71 18.89 0.95 3.54
CA VAL A 71 19.08 -0.04 2.47
C VAL A 71 20.56 -0.17 2.10
N ALA A 72 21.27 0.96 1.90
CA ALA A 72 22.71 0.93 1.61
C ALA A 72 23.52 0.26 2.75
N ASP A 73 23.20 0.58 4.01
CA ASP A 73 23.86 -0.04 5.18
C ASP A 73 23.57 -1.55 5.26
N ALA A 74 22.38 -2.00 4.85
CA ALA A 74 22.01 -3.42 4.82
C ALA A 74 22.70 -4.17 3.68
N GLU A 75 22.77 -3.59 2.48
CA GLU A 75 23.49 -4.16 1.33
C GLU A 75 24.99 -4.33 1.63
N GLN A 76 25.61 -3.37 2.32
CA GLN A 76 27.00 -3.49 2.74
C GLN A 76 27.22 -4.67 3.68
N LYS A 77 26.35 -4.84 4.69
CA LYS A 77 26.44 -5.96 5.63
C LYS A 77 26.20 -7.31 4.95
N GLU A 78 25.30 -7.37 3.98
CA GLU A 78 25.07 -8.59 3.19
C GLU A 78 26.33 -8.99 2.41
N ASN A 79 27.00 -8.03 1.78
CA ASN A 79 28.25 -8.28 1.06
C ASN A 79 29.38 -8.73 2.01
N GLU A 80 29.51 -8.12 3.18
CA GLU A 80 30.47 -8.54 4.21
C GLU A 80 30.24 -9.99 4.66
N VAL A 81 28.98 -10.38 4.89
CA VAL A 81 28.60 -11.75 5.25
C VAL A 81 28.91 -12.74 4.11
N TYR A 82 28.73 -12.33 2.86
CA TYR A 82 29.04 -13.15 1.70
C TYR A 82 30.54 -13.41 1.57
N ASP A 83 31.37 -12.39 1.77
CA ASP A 83 32.83 -12.50 1.73
C ASP A 83 33.36 -13.39 2.88
N GLU A 84 32.86 -13.21 4.10
CA GLU A 84 33.23 -14.04 5.26
C GLU A 84 32.86 -15.52 5.03
N LYS A 85 31.66 -15.78 4.48
CA LYS A 85 31.22 -17.14 4.15
C LYS A 85 32.10 -17.78 3.08
N ALA A 86 32.52 -17.02 2.08
CA ALA A 86 33.41 -17.51 1.02
C ALA A 86 34.82 -17.85 1.57
N GLU A 87 35.36 -17.04 2.48
CA GLU A 87 36.62 -17.32 3.15
C GLU A 87 36.54 -18.55 4.07
N ALA A 88 35.46 -18.66 4.86
CA ALA A 88 35.22 -19.81 5.72
C ALA A 88 35.09 -21.12 4.91
N GLN A 89 34.43 -21.07 3.76
CA GLN A 89 34.28 -22.21 2.87
C GLN A 89 35.63 -22.64 2.27
N LYS A 90 36.46 -21.70 1.80
CA LYS A 90 37.83 -22.00 1.34
C LYS A 90 38.70 -22.58 2.46
N ALA A 91 38.57 -22.08 3.69
CA ALA A 91 39.30 -22.59 4.84
C ALA A 91 38.85 -24.02 5.21
N LEU A 92 37.56 -24.33 5.05
CA LEU A 92 37.01 -25.68 5.25
C LEU A 92 37.50 -26.64 4.17
N GLU A 93 37.46 -26.24 2.89
CA GLU A 93 37.98 -27.05 1.77
C GLU A 93 39.45 -27.41 1.97
N LYS A 94 40.29 -26.44 2.38
CA LYS A 94 41.70 -26.68 2.71
C LYS A 94 41.88 -27.67 3.86
N LYS A 95 41.02 -27.62 4.88
CA LYS A 95 41.04 -28.59 5.99
C LYS A 95 40.60 -29.99 5.54
N VAL A 96 39.61 -30.09 4.65
CA VAL A 96 39.15 -31.37 4.08
C VAL A 96 40.25 -32.02 3.23
N GLU A 97 40.97 -31.25 2.41
CA GLU A 97 42.14 -31.76 1.65
C GLU A 97 43.25 -32.30 2.57
N GLN A 98 43.48 -31.67 3.73
CA GLN A 98 44.46 -32.15 4.71
C GLN A 98 44.04 -33.46 5.38
N ILE A 99 42.73 -33.67 5.59
CA ILE A 99 42.20 -34.92 6.18
C ILE A 99 42.19 -36.04 5.14
N ALA A 100 41.92 -35.75 3.86
CA ALA A 100 41.95 -36.72 2.77
C ALA A 100 43.37 -37.27 2.48
N GLY A 101 44.41 -36.59 2.96
CA GLY A 101 45.81 -37.04 2.88
C GLY A 101 46.27 -37.97 4.01
N ASP A 102 45.46 -38.19 5.05
CA ASP A 102 45.80 -39.05 6.19
C ASP A 102 44.99 -40.35 6.13
N ALA A 103 45.59 -41.39 5.56
CA ALA A 103 44.94 -42.62 5.09
C ALA A 103 44.49 -43.59 6.21
N ASP A 104 44.26 -43.13 7.44
CA ASP A 104 44.00 -44.06 8.56
C ASP A 104 43.02 -43.54 9.62
N HIS A 105 41.84 -43.04 9.21
CA HIS A 105 40.75 -42.76 10.15
C HIS A 105 39.49 -43.59 9.82
N LYS A 106 39.20 -44.51 10.75
CA LYS A 106 37.97 -45.31 10.82
C LYS A 106 36.75 -44.40 10.96
N ALA A 107 35.74 -44.58 10.11
CA ALA A 107 34.50 -43.82 10.13
C ALA A 107 33.88 -43.84 11.55
N VAL A 108 33.66 -42.65 12.11
CA VAL A 108 32.79 -42.44 13.27
C VAL A 108 31.38 -42.27 12.71
N GLU A 109 30.46 -43.12 13.16
CA GLU A 109 29.06 -43.03 12.76
C GLU A 109 28.47 -41.68 13.17
N GLU A 110 27.77 -41.06 12.22
CA GLU A 110 27.07 -39.79 12.37
C GLU A 110 25.76 -40.03 13.14
N GLU A 111 25.82 -40.09 14.47
CA GLU A 111 24.65 -39.93 15.34
C GLU A 111 24.40 -38.43 15.59
N GLU A 112 23.41 -37.86 14.90
CA GLU A 112 22.23 -37.22 15.53
C GLU A 112 21.32 -36.65 14.45
N LYS A 113 20.29 -37.43 14.10
CA LYS A 113 19.15 -36.93 13.32
C LYS A 113 18.34 -36.01 14.23
N ALA A 114 18.49 -34.70 14.05
CA ALA A 114 17.65 -33.71 14.73
C ALA A 114 16.17 -34.06 14.51
N VAL A 115 15.48 -34.39 15.61
CA VAL A 115 14.05 -34.67 15.61
C VAL A 115 13.32 -33.35 15.42
N VAL A 116 12.87 -33.09 14.19
CA VAL A 116 11.92 -32.02 13.90
C VAL A 116 10.57 -32.44 14.52
N PRO A 117 9.98 -31.66 15.46
CA PRO A 117 8.67 -31.99 16.00
C PRO A 117 7.62 -31.97 14.88
N GLU A 118 6.69 -32.92 14.94
CA GLU A 118 5.62 -33.13 13.96
C GLU A 118 4.98 -31.82 13.45
N PRO A 119 4.75 -31.70 12.13
CA PRO A 119 4.10 -30.52 11.59
C PRO A 119 2.63 -30.51 12.02
N ARG A 120 2.27 -29.53 12.85
CA ARG A 120 0.90 -29.01 12.85
C ARG A 120 0.59 -28.60 11.40
N GLY A 121 -0.55 -29.04 10.88
CA GLY A 121 -0.92 -28.92 9.46
C GLY A 121 -0.58 -27.57 8.85
N LYS A 122 -0.23 -27.56 7.55
CA LYS A 122 0.36 -26.44 6.79
C LYS A 122 -0.35 -25.09 7.00
N VAL A 123 -1.66 -25.10 7.22
CA VAL A 123 -2.48 -23.90 7.48
C VAL A 123 -2.27 -23.31 8.88
N GLY A 124 -1.92 -24.10 9.88
CA GLY A 124 -1.67 -23.62 11.25
C GLY A 124 -0.53 -22.61 11.31
N VAL A 125 0.53 -22.81 10.54
CA VAL A 125 1.69 -21.90 10.48
C VAL A 125 1.30 -20.54 9.90
N VAL A 126 0.49 -20.54 8.83
CA VAL A 126 0.03 -19.33 8.14
C VAL A 126 -0.97 -18.56 9.01
N HIS A 127 -1.91 -19.29 9.64
CA HIS A 127 -2.88 -18.72 10.56
C HIS A 127 -2.20 -18.03 11.75
N ASP A 128 -1.22 -18.69 12.38
CA ASP A 128 -0.50 -18.12 13.52
C ASP A 128 0.32 -16.87 13.15
N PHE A 129 0.92 -16.86 11.95
CA PHE A 129 1.62 -15.68 11.43
C PHE A 129 0.66 -14.50 11.17
N LEU A 130 -0.51 -14.76 10.58
CA LEU A 130 -1.54 -13.76 10.32
C LEU A 130 -2.08 -13.15 11.62
N HIS A 131 -2.36 -13.97 12.64
CA HIS A 131 -2.82 -13.45 13.94
C HIS A 131 -1.74 -12.64 14.66
N ARG A 132 -0.47 -13.02 14.52
CA ARG A 132 0.66 -12.30 15.12
C ARG A 132 0.93 -10.94 14.45
N THR A 133 0.71 -10.84 13.15
CA THR A 133 0.98 -9.63 12.35
C THR A 133 -0.21 -8.69 12.25
N THR A 134 -1.44 -9.19 12.50
CA THR A 134 -2.64 -8.35 12.55
C THR A 134 -2.64 -7.51 13.83
N THR A 135 -2.11 -6.29 13.77
CA THR A 135 -2.27 -5.30 14.82
C THR A 135 -3.75 -4.94 14.96
N LYS A 136 -4.30 -5.06 16.18
CA LYS A 136 -5.64 -4.54 16.49
C LYS A 136 -5.61 -3.02 16.29
N SER A 137 -6.08 -2.56 15.14
CA SER A 137 -6.18 -1.14 14.83
C SER A 137 -7.21 -0.48 15.74
N THR A 138 -6.77 0.47 16.56
CA THR A 138 -7.61 1.35 17.41
C THR A 138 -8.21 2.51 16.58
N SER A 139 -8.07 2.51 15.25
CA SER A 139 -8.46 3.61 14.40
C SER A 139 -9.97 3.55 14.02
N PRO A 140 -10.72 4.67 14.06
CA PRO A 140 -12.16 4.72 13.75
C PRO A 140 -12.48 4.68 12.25
N VAL A 141 -11.54 4.24 11.41
CA VAL A 141 -11.75 4.13 9.97
C VAL A 141 -12.44 2.80 9.67
N CYS A 142 -13.40 2.85 8.74
CA CYS A 142 -14.26 1.73 8.32
C CYS A 142 -13.47 0.40 8.26
N GLN A 143 -13.78 -0.53 9.17
CA GLN A 143 -13.15 -1.84 9.21
C GLN A 143 -13.68 -2.69 8.05
N LEU A 144 -12.99 -2.66 6.92
CA LEU A 144 -12.97 -3.79 6.00
C LEU A 144 -12.29 -4.97 6.74
N ARG A 145 -12.81 -6.19 6.87
CA ARG A 145 -14.11 -6.80 6.55
C ARG A 145 -14.10 -8.16 7.26
N LYS A 146 -14.72 -8.26 8.45
CA LYS A 146 -14.84 -9.53 9.18
C LYS A 146 -15.58 -10.60 8.36
N ASP A 147 -16.45 -10.15 7.47
CA ASP A 147 -17.30 -11.02 6.66
C ASP A 147 -16.71 -11.35 5.27
N TYR A 148 -15.44 -10.99 4.99
CA TYR A 148 -14.79 -11.37 3.71
C TYR A 148 -14.02 -12.67 3.77
N VAL A 149 -13.71 -13.12 4.98
CA VAL A 149 -12.85 -14.30 5.16
C VAL A 149 -13.52 -15.56 4.59
N ASN A 150 -14.85 -15.53 4.44
CA ASN A 150 -15.66 -16.58 3.80
C ASN A 150 -16.42 -16.06 2.57
N SER A 151 -15.76 -15.33 1.67
CA SER A 151 -16.34 -15.15 0.33
C SER A 151 -16.52 -16.53 -0.31
N LYS A 152 -17.74 -16.86 -0.75
CA LYS A 152 -18.04 -18.13 -1.43
C LYS A 152 -17.34 -18.18 -2.79
N THR A 153 -16.06 -18.52 -2.79
CA THR A 153 -15.25 -18.75 -3.99
C THR A 153 -15.22 -20.24 -4.30
N GLU A 154 -15.05 -20.57 -5.58
CA GLU A 154 -14.89 -21.97 -6.00
C GLU A 154 -13.55 -22.54 -5.55
N VAL A 155 -12.52 -21.69 -5.52
CA VAL A 155 -11.18 -22.02 -5.00
C VAL A 155 -10.84 -21.02 -3.90
N GLN A 156 -10.54 -21.53 -2.71
CA GLN A 156 -9.88 -20.79 -1.64
C GLN A 156 -8.46 -21.34 -1.50
N MET A 157 -7.46 -20.47 -1.63
CA MET A 157 -6.05 -20.86 -1.63
C MET A 157 -5.64 -21.49 -0.30
N LEU A 158 -6.18 -21.05 0.84
CA LEU A 158 -5.85 -21.67 2.14
C LEU A 158 -6.32 -23.13 2.19
N ASP A 159 -7.52 -23.42 1.69
CA ASP A 159 -8.07 -24.77 1.64
C ASP A 159 -7.27 -25.65 0.65
N LEU A 160 -6.85 -25.07 -0.48
CA LEU A 160 -6.00 -25.75 -1.46
C LEU A 160 -4.68 -26.23 -0.84
N TYR A 161 -4.08 -25.44 0.04
CA TYR A 161 -2.83 -25.80 0.72
C TYR A 161 -2.99 -27.00 1.68
N GLU A 162 -4.20 -27.29 2.16
CA GLU A 162 -4.46 -28.47 2.99
C GLU A 162 -4.60 -29.74 2.15
N VAL A 163 -5.17 -29.62 0.95
CA VAL A 163 -5.45 -30.75 0.06
C VAL A 163 -4.22 -31.11 -0.79
N GLU A 164 -3.42 -30.12 -1.19
CA GLU A 164 -2.33 -30.34 -2.13
C GLU A 164 -1.10 -30.98 -1.45
N PRO A 165 -0.53 -32.08 -2.02
CA PRO A 165 0.65 -32.73 -1.46
C PRO A 165 1.93 -31.90 -1.63
N PHE A 166 2.01 -31.05 -2.66
CA PHE A 166 3.20 -30.28 -3.07
C PHE A 166 4.41 -31.18 -3.40
N ASP A 167 4.14 -32.34 -3.99
CA ASP A 167 5.19 -33.17 -4.55
C ASP A 167 5.92 -32.42 -5.69
N ASN A 168 7.20 -32.73 -5.91
CA ASN A 168 8.01 -32.16 -7.00
C ASN A 168 8.37 -33.23 -8.04
N PRO A 169 7.40 -33.82 -8.76
CA PRO A 169 7.67 -34.80 -9.80
C PRO A 169 8.31 -34.13 -11.03
N ASP A 170 9.12 -34.88 -11.79
CA ASP A 170 9.65 -34.39 -13.06
C ASP A 170 8.57 -34.47 -14.15
N GLY A 171 8.08 -33.32 -14.61
CA GLY A 171 7.10 -33.22 -15.70
C GLY A 171 7.65 -33.39 -17.12
N GLY A 172 8.92 -33.81 -17.28
CA GLY A 172 9.55 -34.03 -18.58
C GLY A 172 10.13 -32.76 -19.17
N VAL A 173 9.62 -32.34 -20.34
CA VAL A 173 10.04 -31.07 -20.99
C VAL A 173 9.57 -29.87 -20.17
N TRP A 174 8.36 -29.94 -19.61
CA TRP A 174 7.85 -28.96 -18.67
C TRP A 174 8.05 -29.46 -17.24
N LYS A 175 9.18 -29.08 -16.62
CA LYS A 175 9.68 -29.68 -15.39
C LYS A 175 8.73 -29.71 -14.19
N GLN A 176 7.83 -28.72 -14.09
CA GLN A 176 6.86 -28.61 -12.99
C GLN A 176 5.41 -28.78 -13.48
N GLY A 177 5.21 -29.39 -14.64
CA GLY A 177 3.89 -29.63 -15.20
C GLY A 177 3.75 -31.05 -15.73
N TRP A 178 3.03 -31.19 -16.84
CA TRP A 178 2.75 -32.49 -17.47
C TRP A 178 2.77 -32.38 -18.99
N GLU A 179 2.76 -33.53 -19.67
CA GLU A 179 2.65 -33.58 -21.13
C GLU A 179 1.27 -33.12 -21.59
N ILE A 180 1.21 -31.99 -22.29
CA ILE A 180 -0.04 -31.40 -22.76
C ILE A 180 -0.41 -32.02 -24.11
N THR A 181 -1.63 -32.57 -24.20
CA THR A 181 -2.20 -33.06 -25.45
C THR A 181 -3.40 -32.22 -25.84
N TYR A 182 -3.56 -31.99 -27.14
CA TYR A 182 -4.69 -31.24 -27.71
C TYR A 182 -5.46 -32.13 -28.66
N ASP A 183 -6.79 -32.01 -28.64
CA ASP A 183 -7.64 -32.57 -29.68
C ASP A 183 -7.41 -31.76 -30.97
N LYS A 184 -7.00 -32.45 -32.04
CA LYS A 184 -6.65 -31.80 -33.32
C LYS A 184 -7.87 -31.57 -34.21
N ASP A 185 -9.00 -32.17 -33.86
CA ASP A 185 -10.22 -32.17 -34.67
C ASP A 185 -11.26 -31.15 -34.14
N LYS A 186 -10.85 -30.24 -33.24
CA LYS A 186 -11.68 -29.21 -32.61
C LYS A 186 -11.15 -27.80 -32.79
#